data_AF-A0A0D8HJ08-F1
#
_entry.id   AF-A0A0D8HJ08-F1
#
_cell.length_a   1.000
_cell.length_b   1.000
_cell.length_c   1.000
_cell.angle_alpha   90.00
_cell.angle_beta   90.00
_cell.angle_gamma   90.00
#
_symmetry.space_group_name_H-M   'P 1'
#
loop_
_entity.id
_entity.type
_entity.pdbx_description
1 polymer ?
#
loop_
_entity_poly.entity_id
_entity_poly.type
_entity_poly.pdbx_seq_one_letter_code
_entity_poly.pdbx_strand_id
1 'polypeptide(L)'
;MRELLRTSIALVADVSITPSISSLPGSAALQSIANGIAAWALVLSLVGLLVGAAMWALGAHAGNYQQTYSGKKTLGTSAAAAVVVGAAPALINFFFHLGQGVH
;
A
#
# COMPACT_ATOMS: atom_id res chain seq x y z
N MET A 1 -6.13 -51.48 19.44
CA MET A 1 -6.22 -50.21 20.21
C MET A 1 -4.98 -49.31 20.08
N ARG A 2 -4.15 -49.43 19.02
CA ARG A 2 -3.04 -48.48 18.71
C ARG A 2 -3.22 -47.74 17.37
N GLU A 3 -4.14 -48.23 16.54
CA GLU A 3 -4.51 -47.63 15.24
C GLU A 3 -5.45 -46.42 15.40
N LEU A 4 -6.33 -46.41 16.41
CA LEU A 4 -7.33 -45.34 16.62
C LEU A 4 -6.74 -44.02 17.16
N LEU A 5 -5.48 -44.03 17.62
CA LEU A 5 -4.77 -42.84 18.10
C LEU A 5 -4.01 -42.10 16.98
N ARG A 6 -3.87 -42.70 15.80
CA ARG A 6 -3.19 -42.05 14.66
C ARG A 6 -4.13 -41.16 13.86
N THR A 7 -5.43 -41.43 13.90
CA THR A 7 -6.44 -40.71 13.10
C THR A 7 -6.91 -39.40 13.75
N SER A 8 -6.61 -39.16 15.03
CA SER A 8 -7.08 -37.99 15.80
C SER A 8 -6.15 -36.76 15.78
N ILE A 9 -5.00 -36.81 15.08
CA ILE A 9 -4.06 -35.67 14.95
C ILE A 9 -4.22 -34.92 13.61
N ALA A 10 -4.97 -35.45 12.65
CA ALA A 10 -5.28 -34.76 11.39
C ALA A 10 -6.47 -33.77 11.51
N LEU A 11 -6.71 -33.24 12.72
CA LEU A 11 -7.63 -32.13 12.97
C LEU A 11 -6.87 -30.87 13.39
N VAL A 12 -5.60 -30.73 13.01
CA VAL A 12 -5.05 -29.38 12.82
C VAL A 12 -5.65 -28.92 11.51
N ALA A 13 -6.73 -28.18 11.66
CA ALA A 13 -7.48 -27.51 10.63
C ALA A 13 -6.58 -27.11 9.46
N ASP A 14 -6.81 -27.74 8.32
CA ASP A 14 -6.57 -27.14 7.02
C ASP A 14 -7.48 -25.90 6.95
N VAL A 15 -7.08 -24.84 7.65
CA VAL A 15 -7.64 -23.52 7.45
C VAL A 15 -7.02 -23.02 6.17
N SER A 16 -7.46 -23.57 5.04
CA SER A 16 -7.28 -22.96 3.74
C SER A 16 -8.11 -21.68 3.75
N ILE A 17 -7.54 -20.62 4.32
CA ILE A 17 -8.00 -19.26 4.04
C ILE A 17 -7.62 -19.04 2.58
N THR A 18 -8.53 -19.37 1.68
CA THR A 18 -8.59 -18.74 0.37
C THR A 18 -9.30 -17.41 0.62
N PRO A 19 -8.61 -16.26 0.74
CA PRO A 19 -9.28 -14.98 0.89
C PRO A 19 -9.94 -14.62 -0.44
N SER A 20 -11.11 -15.17 -0.68
CA SER A 20 -11.99 -14.77 -1.77
C SER A 20 -12.89 -13.67 -1.24
N ILE A 21 -12.44 -12.42 -1.42
CA ILE A 21 -13.24 -11.23 -1.11
C ILE A 21 -14.55 -11.26 -1.94
N SER A 22 -14.55 -11.92 -3.11
CA SER A 22 -15.75 -12.18 -3.91
C SER A 22 -16.83 -13.03 -3.23
N SER A 23 -16.52 -13.73 -2.14
CA SER A 23 -17.45 -14.61 -1.44
C SER A 23 -18.21 -13.93 -0.29
N LEU A 24 -17.85 -12.68 0.06
CA LEU A 24 -18.53 -11.93 1.11
C LEU A 24 -19.50 -10.90 0.50
N PRO A 25 -20.82 -10.99 0.78
CA PRO A 25 -21.77 -9.96 0.35
C PRO A 25 -21.36 -8.59 0.92
N GLY A 26 -21.05 -7.63 0.04
CA GLY A 26 -20.59 -6.28 0.40
C GLY A 26 -19.11 -5.98 0.10
N SER A 27 -18.33 -6.96 -0.33
CA SER A 27 -16.91 -6.78 -0.67
C SER A 27 -16.62 -5.78 -1.78
N ALA A 28 -17.47 -5.74 -2.82
CA ALA A 28 -17.34 -4.79 -3.93
C ALA A 28 -17.45 -3.33 -3.45
N ALA A 29 -18.30 -3.06 -2.45
CA ALA A 29 -18.44 -1.73 -1.87
C ALA A 29 -17.19 -1.33 -1.09
N LEU A 30 -16.64 -2.24 -0.27
CA LEU A 30 -15.38 -2.00 0.46
C LEU A 30 -14.21 -1.77 -0.50
N GLN A 31 -14.12 -2.56 -1.58
CA GLN A 31 -13.09 -2.37 -2.60
C GLN A 31 -13.25 -1.05 -3.34
N SER A 32 -14.48 -0.63 -3.65
CA SER A 32 -14.74 0.67 -4.29
C SER A 32 -14.32 1.84 -3.39
N ILE A 33 -14.58 1.76 -2.07
CA ILE A 33 -14.16 2.79 -1.11
C ILE A 33 -12.64 2.82 -1.02
N ALA A 34 -11.98 1.67 -0.92
CA ALA A 34 -10.52 1.58 -0.87
C ALA A 34 -9.85 2.15 -2.13
N ASN A 35 -10.37 1.80 -3.31
CA ASN A 35 -9.91 2.35 -4.59
C ASN A 35 -10.11 3.87 -4.65
N GLY A 36 -11.24 4.37 -4.15
CA GLY A 36 -11.51 5.80 -4.04
C GLY A 36 -10.51 6.53 -3.14
N ILE A 37 -10.20 5.97 -1.97
CA ILE A 37 -9.20 6.54 -1.05
C ILE A 37 -7.81 6.52 -1.68
N ALA A 38 -7.43 5.43 -2.35
CA ALA A 38 -6.15 5.33 -3.05
C ALA A 38 -6.02 6.38 -4.17
N ALA A 39 -7.09 6.62 -4.94
CA ALA A 39 -7.11 7.66 -5.95
C ALA A 39 -6.90 9.06 -5.34
N TRP A 40 -7.61 9.38 -4.25
CA TRP A 40 -7.42 10.64 -3.53
C TRP A 40 -6.01 10.80 -2.95
N ALA A 41 -5.43 9.73 -2.42
CA ALA A 41 -4.06 9.75 -1.91
C ALA A 41 -3.04 10.09 -3.01
N LEU A 42 -3.21 9.50 -4.21
CA LEU A 42 -2.37 9.83 -5.37
C LEU A 42 -2.53 11.29 -5.81
N VAL A 43 -3.76 11.80 -5.85
CA VAL A 43 -4.04 13.21 -6.18
C VAL A 43 -3.37 14.14 -5.18
N LEU A 44 -3.50 13.90 -3.88
CA LEU A 44 -2.85 14.72 -2.84
C LEU A 44 -1.32 14.66 -2.95
N SER A 45 -0.77 13.48 -3.25
CA SER A 45 0.67 13.33 -3.48
C SER A 45 1.15 14.13 -4.69
N LEU A 46 0.37 14.15 -5.77
CA LEU A 46 0.64 14.97 -6.95
C LEU A 46 0.60 16.47 -6.61
N VAL A 47 -0.40 16.93 -5.86
CA VAL A 47 -0.48 18.33 -5.42
C VAL A 47 0.76 18.72 -4.58
N GLY A 48 1.17 17.86 -3.65
CA GLY A 48 2.40 18.09 -2.87
C GLY A 48 3.65 18.18 -3.72
N LEU A 49 3.77 17.33 -4.74
CA LEU A 49 4.85 17.38 -5.73
C LEU A 49 4.84 18.71 -6.49
N LEU A 50 3.68 19.16 -6.97
CA LEU A 50 3.56 20.41 -7.72
C LEU A 50 3.89 21.63 -6.85
N VAL A 51 3.41 21.67 -5.60
CA VAL A 51 3.72 22.75 -4.65
C VAL A 51 5.22 22.77 -4.31
N GLY A 52 5.82 21.62 -4.04
CA GLY A 52 7.27 21.50 -3.82
C GLY A 52 8.08 21.97 -5.03
N ALA A 53 7.65 21.62 -6.25
CA ALA A 53 8.28 22.05 -7.50
C ALA A 53 8.20 23.57 -7.67
N ALA A 54 7.02 24.15 -7.44
CA ALA A 54 6.82 25.59 -7.53
C ALA A 54 7.68 26.35 -6.51
N MET A 55 7.73 25.89 -5.26
CA MET A 55 8.58 26.50 -4.22
C MET A 55 10.08 26.38 -4.55
N TRP A 56 10.51 25.25 -5.12
CA TRP A 56 11.89 25.07 -5.56
C TRP A 56 12.24 26.00 -6.74
N ALA A 57 11.37 26.10 -7.74
CA ALA A 57 11.57 26.96 -8.92
C ALA A 57 11.63 28.45 -8.53
N LEU A 58 10.70 28.90 -7.68
CA LEU A 58 10.68 30.27 -7.16
C LEU A 58 11.90 30.57 -6.28
N GLY A 59 12.28 29.65 -5.40
CA GLY A 59 13.48 29.80 -4.55
C GLY A 59 14.78 29.85 -5.35
N ALA A 60 14.87 29.06 -6.43
CA ALA A 60 16.03 29.02 -7.32
C ALA A 60 16.18 30.33 -8.11
N HIS A 61 15.08 30.93 -8.57
CA HIS A 61 15.10 32.21 -9.29
C HIS A 61 15.31 33.42 -8.36
N ALA A 62 14.84 33.35 -7.11
CA ALA A 62 15.02 34.42 -6.13
C ALA A 62 16.40 34.43 -5.45
N GLY A 63 17.29 33.46 -5.74
CA GLY A 63 18.58 33.32 -5.07
C GLY A 63 18.48 32.96 -3.58
N ASN A 64 17.30 32.53 -3.11
CA ASN A 64 17.04 32.28 -1.70
C ASN A 64 17.25 30.79 -1.36
N TYR A 65 18.38 30.49 -0.71
CA TYR A 65 18.81 29.13 -0.37
C TYR A 65 17.79 28.39 0.52
N GLN A 66 17.14 29.10 1.45
CA GLN A 66 16.17 28.52 2.39
C GLN A 66 14.93 27.98 1.67
N GLN A 67 14.41 28.74 0.68
CA GLN A 67 13.25 28.34 -0.12
C GLN A 67 13.60 27.22 -1.10
N THR A 68 14.80 27.26 -1.68
CA THR A 68 15.31 26.19 -2.56
C THR A 68 15.44 24.86 -1.82
N TYR A 69 16.00 24.87 -0.61
CA TYR A 69 16.16 23.67 0.21
C TYR A 69 14.82 23.09 0.67
N SER A 70 13.89 23.97 1.10
CA SER A 70 12.54 23.57 1.51
C SER A 70 11.76 22.95 0.35
N GLY A 71 11.84 23.51 -0.86
CA GLY A 71 11.20 22.96 -2.05
C GLY A 71 11.71 21.56 -2.41
N LYS A 72 13.04 21.34 -2.40
CA LYS A 72 13.64 20.01 -2.65
C LYS A 72 13.19 18.96 -1.64
N LYS A 73 13.11 19.32 -0.35
CA LYS A 73 12.66 18.41 0.70
C LYS A 73 11.20 18.01 0.48
N THR A 74 10.31 18.97 0.20
CA THR A 74 8.89 18.71 -0.06
C THR A 74 8.70 17.82 -1.29
N LEU A 75 9.43 18.08 -2.38
CA LEU A 75 9.45 17.23 -3.58
C LEU A 75 9.81 15.78 -3.25
N GLY A 76 10.88 15.57 -2.49
CA GLY A 76 11.32 14.24 -2.08
C GLY A 76 10.25 13.51 -1.26
N THR A 77 9.64 14.18 -0.28
CA THR A 77 8.61 13.58 0.56
C THR A 77 7.34 13.22 -0.22
N SER A 78 6.91 14.06 -1.16
CA SER A 78 5.73 13.80 -1.99
C SER A 78 5.99 12.71 -3.04
N ALA A 79 7.21 12.61 -3.58
CA ALA A 79 7.58 11.51 -4.46
C ALA A 79 7.59 10.16 -3.70
N ALA A 80 8.16 10.14 -2.49
CA ALA A 80 8.18 8.93 -1.66
C ALA A 80 6.76 8.47 -1.30
N ALA A 81 5.87 9.41 -0.92
CA ALA A 81 4.47 9.09 -0.65
C ALA A 81 3.76 8.47 -1.87
N ALA A 82 3.96 9.02 -3.08
CA ALA A 82 3.37 8.50 -4.30
C ALA A 82 3.81 7.05 -4.59
N VAL A 83 5.11 6.77 -4.43
CA VAL A 83 5.66 5.43 -4.62
C VAL A 83 5.06 4.43 -3.63
N VAL A 84 4.95 4.80 -2.35
CA VAL A 84 4.38 3.91 -1.32
C VAL A 84 2.90 3.60 -1.62
N VAL A 85 2.10 4.61 -1.96
CA VAL A 85 0.67 4.42 -2.28
C VAL A 85 0.50 3.55 -3.53
N GLY A 86 1.31 3.78 -4.57
CA GLY A 86 1.27 2.98 -5.79
C GLY A 86 1.78 1.54 -5.61
N ALA A 87 2.78 1.33 -4.74
CA ALA A 87 3.36 0.01 -4.48
C ALA A 87 2.55 -0.83 -3.48
N ALA A 88 1.66 -0.23 -2.70
CA ALA A 88 0.91 -0.91 -1.65
C ALA A 88 0.16 -2.18 -2.12
N PRO A 89 -0.58 -2.17 -3.26
CA PRO A 89 -1.27 -3.39 -3.72
C PRO A 89 -0.29 -4.52 -4.10
N ALA A 90 0.83 -4.17 -4.73
CA ALA A 90 1.85 -5.14 -5.13
C ALA A 90 2.53 -5.77 -3.91
N LEU A 91 2.83 -4.98 -2.88
CA LEU A 91 3.40 -5.46 -1.62
C LEU A 91 2.44 -6.40 -0.89
N ILE A 92 1.16 -6.03 -0.77
CA ILE A 92 0.13 -6.87 -0.13
C ILE A 92 0.03 -8.21 -0.86
N ASN A 93 -0.03 -8.19 -2.20
CA ASN A 93 -0.06 -9.40 -3.00
C ASN A 93 1.21 -10.24 -2.82
N PHE A 94 2.40 -9.61 -2.77
CA PHE A 94 3.67 -10.31 -2.57
C PHE A 94 3.70 -11.05 -1.22
N PHE A 95 3.42 -10.35 -0.12
CA PHE A 95 3.43 -10.97 1.22
C PHE A 95 2.35 -12.05 1.36
N PHE A 96 1.20 -11.87 0.70
CA PHE A 96 0.15 -12.87 0.67
C PHE A 96 0.62 -14.18 0.01
N HIS A 97 1.24 -14.10 -1.18
CA HIS A 97 1.79 -15.27 -1.85
C HIS A 97 2.96 -15.90 -1.08
N LEU A 98 3.83 -15.09 -0.46
CA LEU A 98 4.91 -15.60 0.39
C LEU A 98 4.37 -16.39 1.59
N GLY A 99 3.34 -15.88 2.27
CA GLY A 99 2.74 -16.57 3.42
C GLY A 99 2.10 -17.91 3.04
N GLN A 100 1.49 -18.00 1.85
CA GLN A 100 0.92 -19.25 1.32
C GLN A 100 2.00 -20.28 0.96
N GLY A 101 3.22 -19.83 0.62
CA GLY A 101 4.35 -20.71 0.29
C GLY A 101 5.13 -21.26 1.49
N VAL A 102 4.78 -20.86 2.73
CA VAL A 102 5.49 -21.27 3.97
C VAL A 102 4.72 -22.35 4.75
N HIS A 103 3.85 -23.14 4.08
CA HIS A 103 3.22 -24.33 4.66
C HIS A 103 4.06 -25.59 4.51
#